data_AF-A0A0P0M0W2-F1
#
_entry.id   AF-A0A0P0M0W2-F1
#
_cell.length_a   1.000
_cell.length_b   1.000
_cell.length_c   1.000
_cell.angle_alpha   90.00
_cell.angle_beta   90.00
_cell.angle_gamma   90.00
#
_symmetry.space_group_name_H-M   'P 1'
#
loop_
_entity.id
_entity.type
_entity.pdbx_description
1 polymer ?
#
loop_
_entity_poly.entity_id
_entity_poly.type
_entity_poly.pdbx_seq_one_letter_code
_entity_poly.pdbx_strand_id
1 'polypeptide(L)' 'MIFLMSEDYMTMNEIMSNMGFKHCTSFRENYFLPALENGAIKPLYPEQPNHPKQKYRLTESAIAWKKNNSAHSKE' A
#
# COMPACT_ATOMS: atom_id res chain seq x y z
N MET A 1 0.58 6.08 4.74
CA MET A 1 0.73 4.92 3.85
C MET A 1 0.36 5.24 2.40
N ILE A 2 -0.91 5.52 2.08
CA ILE A 2 -1.41 5.68 0.70
C ILE A 2 -0.61 6.71 -0.13
N PHE A 3 -0.28 7.87 0.44
CA PHE A 3 0.52 8.89 -0.25
C PHE A 3 1.93 8.44 -0.64
N LEU A 4 2.53 7.56 0.17
CA LEU A 4 3.92 7.11 0.04
C LEU A 4 4.06 5.87 -0.86
N MET A 5 2.95 5.27 -1.25
CA MET A 5 2.93 4.17 -2.21
C MET A 5 2.91 4.69 -3.64
N SER A 6 3.73 4.08 -4.51
CA SER A 6 3.65 4.20 -5.96
C SER A 6 2.37 3.57 -6.52
N GLU A 7 2.00 3.96 -7.74
CA GLU A 7 0.86 3.37 -8.46
C GLU A 7 1.18 1.95 -8.99
N ASP A 8 2.47 1.62 -9.12
CA ASP A 8 2.98 0.31 -9.52
C ASP A 8 2.96 -0.74 -8.39
N TYR A 9 3.19 -1.99 -8.80
CA TYR A 9 3.28 -3.13 -7.88
C TYR A 9 4.58 -3.12 -7.08
N MET A 10 4.44 -3.12 -5.76
CA MET A 10 5.54 -3.19 -4.80
C MET A 10 5.36 -4.36 -3.83
N THR A 11 6.46 -4.93 -3.36
CA THR A 11 6.47 -5.88 -2.25
C THR A 11 6.18 -5.17 -0.92
N MET A 12 5.72 -5.92 0.09
CA MET A 12 5.50 -5.37 1.43
C MET A 12 6.76 -4.70 2.00
N ASN A 13 7.94 -5.26 1.71
CA ASN A 13 9.23 -4.71 2.16
C ASN A 13 9.57 -3.39 1.47
N GLU A 14 9.31 -3.25 0.17
CA GLU A 14 9.50 -1.98 -0.55
C GLU A 14 8.57 -0.90 0.01
N ILE A 15 7.29 -1.25 0.24
CA ILE A 15 6.31 -0.32 0.82
C ILE A 15 6.76 0.13 2.22
N MET A 16 7.19 -0.82 3.06
CA MET A 16 7.70 -0.54 4.40
C MET A 16 8.94 0.37 4.36
N SER A 17 9.89 0.05 3.48
CA SER A 17 11.16 0.79 3.33
C SER A 17 10.92 2.21 2.83
N ASN A 18 10.00 2.38 1.87
CA ASN A 18 9.59 3.70 1.37
C ASN A 18 8.96 4.59 2.45
N MET A 19 8.42 3.98 3.51
CA MET A 19 7.85 4.69 4.66
C MET A 19 8.84 4.87 5.81
N GLY A 20 10.07 4.37 5.67
CA GLY A 20 11.11 4.48 6.70
C GLY A 20 10.90 3.57 7.91
N PHE A 21 10.02 2.56 7.83
CA PHE A 21 9.82 1.60 8.92
C PHE A 21 10.93 0.54 8.93
N LYS A 22 11.41 0.21 10.14
CA LYS A 22 12.41 -0.85 10.36
C LYS A 22 11.81 -2.18 10.82
N HIS A 23 10.64 -2.16 11.45
CA HIS A 23 10.00 -3.33 12.04
C HIS A 23 8.84 -3.85 11.19
N CYS A 24 9.04 -5.01 10.57
CA CYS A 24 8.06 -5.62 9.66
C CYS A 24 6.74 -5.99 10.34
N THR A 25 6.77 -6.58 11.54
CA THR A 25 5.56 -7.01 12.25
C THR A 25 4.67 -5.81 12.58
N SER A 26 5.24 -4.77 13.19
CA SER A 26 4.50 -3.55 13.52
C SER A 26 3.97 -2.85 12.28
N PHE A 27 4.77 -2.77 11.20
CA PHE A 27 4.29 -2.20 9.94
C PHE A 27 3.10 -3.00 9.38
N ARG A 28 3.19 -4.32 9.43
CA ARG A 28 2.16 -5.21 8.92
C ARG A 28 0.83 -5.01 9.65
N GLU A 29 0.86 -5.03 10.98
CA GLU A 29 -0.36 -4.98 11.80
C GLU A 29 -0.99 -3.59 11.84
N ASN A 30 -0.19 -2.53 11.90
CA ASN A 30 -0.72 -1.18 12.13
C ASN A 30 -1.03 -0.41 10.83
N TYR A 31 -0.43 -0.80 9.70
CA TYR A 31 -0.57 -0.06 8.45
C TYR A 31 -0.98 -0.95 7.29
N PHE A 32 -0.30 -2.08 7.11
CA PHE A 32 -0.48 -2.92 5.93
C PHE A 32 -1.83 -3.66 5.92
N LEU A 33 -2.13 -4.41 6.99
CA LEU A 33 -3.37 -5.16 7.13
C LEU A 33 -4.59 -4.25 7.13
N PRO A 34 -4.63 -3.13 7.89
CA PRO A 34 -5.73 -2.19 7.81
C PRO A 34 -5.95 -1.65 6.39
N ALA A 35 -4.90 -1.35 5.64
CA ALA A 35 -5.05 -0.87 4.26
C ALA A 35 -5.56 -1.95 3.30
N LEU A 36 -5.19 -3.22 3.54
CA LEU A 36 -5.68 -4.36 2.77
C LEU A 36 -7.16 -4.63 3.06
N GLU A 37 -7.55 -4.63 4.33
CA GLU A 37 -8.94 -4.85 4.78
C GLU A 37 -9.88 -3.72 4.32
N ASN A 38 -9.41 -2.47 4.37
CA ASN A 38 -10.17 -1.32 3.87
C ASN A 38 -10.23 -1.26 2.32
N GLY A 39 -9.59 -2.18 1.61
CA GLY A 39 -9.55 -2.20 0.14
C GLY A 39 -8.78 -1.02 -0.47
N ALA A 40 -7.89 -0.38 0.29
CA ALA A 40 -7.02 0.68 -0.23
C ALA A 40 -5.87 0.12 -1.07
N ILE A 41 -5.43 -1.11 -0.78
CA ILE A 41 -4.46 -1.86 -1.57
C ILE A 41 -5.03 -3.20 -2.01
N LYS A 42 -4.53 -3.74 -3.12
CA LYS A 42 -4.89 -5.07 -3.60
C LYS A 42 -3.66 -5.94 -3.89
N PRO A 43 -3.73 -7.25 -3.61
CA PRO A 43 -2.67 -8.19 -3.94
C PRO A 43 -2.58 -8.44 -5.45
N LEU A 44 -1.40 -8.82 -5.92
CA LEU A 44 -1.16 -9.31 -7.27
C LEU A 44 -1.78 -10.70 -7.47
N TYR A 45 -1.64 -11.57 -6.47
CA TYR A 45 -2.20 -12.92 -6.47
C TYR A 45 -3.23 -13.05 -5.32
N PRO A 46 -4.50 -12.66 -5.53
CA PRO A 46 -5.54 -12.76 -4.50
C PRO A 46 -5.87 -14.21 -4.12
N GLU A 47 -5.81 -15.14 -5.07
CA GLU A 47 -6.10 -16.56 -4.85
C GLU A 47 -4.98 -17.28 -4.10
N GLN A 48 -3.77 -16.70 -4.07
CA GLN A 48 -2.58 -17.29 -3.45
C GLN A 48 -1.96 -16.30 -2.47
N PRO A 49 -2.52 -16.15 -1.25
CA PRO A 49 -2.08 -15.15 -0.28
C PRO A 49 -0.61 -15.29 0.14
N ASN A 50 -0.07 -16.52 0.12
CA ASN A 50 1.30 -16.84 0.50
C ASN A 50 2.25 -16.99 -0.71
N HIS A 51 1.89 -16.46 -1.88
CA HIS A 51 2.73 -16.59 -3.07
C HIS A 51 4.10 -15.89 -2.87
N PRO A 52 5.24 -16.53 -3.21
CA PRO A 52 6.57 -15.96 -2.95
C PRO A 52 6.85 -14.66 -3.71
N LYS A 53 6.14 -14.42 -4.83
CA LYS A 53 6.23 -13.17 -5.61
C LYS A 53 5.07 -12.22 -5.34
N GLN A 54 4.45 -12.30 -4.16
CA GLN A 54 3.31 -11.46 -3.83
C GLN A 54 3.73 -9.98 -3.83
N LYS A 55 2.94 -9.17 -4.53
CA LYS A 55 3.09 -7.72 -4.61
C LYS A 55 1.73 -7.07 -4.38
N TYR A 56 1.77 -5.78 -4.08
CA TYR A 56 0.61 -4.98 -3.75
C TYR A 56 0.67 -3.67 -4.50
N ARG A 57 -0.49 -3.17 -4.89
CA ARG A 57 -0.65 -1.84 -5.48
C ARG A 57 -1.89 -1.16 -4.90
N LEU A 58 -1.96 0.15 -5.06
CA LEU A 58 -3.15 0.92 -4.72
C LEU A 58 -4.35 0.48 -5.59
N THR A 59 -5.54 0.50 -5.00
CA THR A 59 -6.79 0.35 -5.76
C THR A 59 -7.15 1.65 -6.47
N GLU A 60 -8.04 1.58 -7.45
CA GLU A 60 -8.49 2.75 -8.20
C GLU A 60 -9.12 3.80 -7.27
N SER A 61 -9.89 3.36 -6.28
CA SER A 61 -10.45 4.22 -5.23
C SER A 61 -9.37 4.93 -4.41
N ALA A 62 -8.30 4.22 -4.03
CA ALA A 62 -7.20 4.81 -3.29
C ALA A 62 -6.35 5.76 -4.15
N ILE A 63 -6.18 5.46 -5.44
CA ILE A 63 -5.51 6.36 -6.40
C ILE A 63 -6.34 7.64 -6.59
N ALA A 64 -7.65 7.53 -6.78
CA ALA A 64 -8.55 8.67 -6.88
C ALA A 64 -8.52 9.52 -5.60
N TRP A 65 -8.59 8.87 -4.43
CA TRP A 65 -8.45 9.55 -3.15
C TRP A 65 -7.09 10.27 -3.03
N LYS A 66 -5.99 9.60 -3.39
CA LYS A 66 -4.65 10.19 -3.39
C LYS A 66 -4.60 11.42 -4.30
N LYS A 67 -5.10 11.34 -5.54
CA LYS A 67 -5.12 12.45 -6.49
C LYS A 67 -5.92 13.65 -5.98
N ASN A 68 -7.12 13.40 -5.43
CA ASN A 68 -7.96 14.44 -4.85
C ASN A 68 -7.28 15.16 -3.66
N ASN A 69 -6.56 14.43 -2.80
CA ASN A 69 -5.89 15.04 -1.65
C ASN A 69 -4.50 15.63 -1.98
N SER A 70 -3.84 15.15 -3.05
CA SER A 70 -2.56 15.72 -3.53
C SER A 70 -2.76 17.11 -4.16
N ALA A 71 -3.97 17.40 -4.64
CA ALA A 71 -4.34 18.71 -5.18
C ALA A 71 -4.43 19.80 -4.09
N HIS A 72 -4.50 19.42 -2.81
CA HIS A 72 -4.74 20.35 -1.69
C HIS A 72 -3.46 20.80 -0.95
N SER A 73 -2.27 20.55 -1.51
CA SER A 73 -0.99 21.07 -0.99
C SER A 73 -0.31 22.06 -1.94
N LYS A 74 -1.06 22.67 -2.86
CA LYS A 74 -0.61 23.78 -3.69
C LYS A 74 -1.59 24.96 -3.64
N GLU A 75 -2.00 25.36 -2.45
CA GLU A 75 -2.62 26.67 -2.20
C GLU A 75 -2.08 27.24 -0.90
#